data_AF-A0A367J6A5-F1
#
_entry.id   AF-A0A367J6A5-F1
#
_cell.length_a   1.000
_cell.length_b   1.000
_cell.length_c   1.000
_cell.angle_alpha   90.00
_cell.angle_beta   90.00
_cell.angle_gamma   90.00
#
_symmetry.space_group_name_H-M   'P 1'
#
loop_
_entity.id
_entity.type
_entity.pdbx_description
1 polymer ?
#
loop_
_entity_poly.entity_id
_entity_poly.type
_entity_poly.pdbx_seq_one_letter_code
_entity_poly.pdbx_strand_id
1 'polypeptide(L)'
;WSRHCGGSGHPGWTLVLAGLNPLNFPDTGAAIVHNLYPNPEEFPKMVWNTNYQKLAAATLFTLFFAGKKFAPKCRINGIHVQDYLQNHYFNCFAHVAKRVKENELEHLVIGYDTMNEPGQGYLALNDITRFNDVDTDFKMGLMPTAFQGMLLGSGIPVKVEQWEFAWSGPKKNGEVLVDPKGKQAWLSEQEMNEVDSRFGWKRASAWSAGCIWANHGVWDKDTQKVLISDYFAIQDKQPVKYTDYWLDHLKNYVQAIREVYSKALIFVQPPVLEVPPELPFATERLVYAPHWYDGLTLVKKKWCSYNVDFINLNRGKYGTGPLRFVRALRVGEKSIRQCFVDQLKTLKNEGLENIGSYPCILGEIGIPFDMETGINNKDGSFFGRFLALFLSLFQQQQSQGNTDDPNSNQNRAMDASINALEQNLLNYTLWTYVPDNDLKWGDQWNGEDLSIWQVNGLERPSNHFKPSLSSVTTASTIIAESQDKKETVDTYTKDTDSFHSEYGLLSRDFQNVRDIPCLHRPHPRVTAGTPTGIRFISPTEKASASFEYSFRPNVDCDTPTEVHVPIKNFPLPPETKVDVSHGNWKLAETNGEYWVLSWCIDQVAEDIEPRLKLEGVSAQK
;
A
#
# COMPACT_ATOMS: atom_id res chain seq x y z
N TRP A 1 7.63 -4.99 -5.50
CA TRP A 1 8.86 -5.76 -5.23
C TRP A 1 10.10 -4.87 -5.08
N SER A 2 10.57 -4.17 -6.12
CA SER A 2 11.80 -3.34 -6.09
C SER A 2 11.64 -2.09 -6.96
N ARG A 3 12.43 -1.03 -6.68
CA ARG A 3 12.45 0.22 -7.48
C ARG A 3 12.70 -0.03 -8.97
N HIS A 4 13.53 -1.02 -9.27
CA HIS A 4 13.88 -1.40 -10.63
C HIS A 4 12.78 -2.17 -11.37
N CYS A 5 11.67 -2.50 -10.73
CA CYS A 5 10.50 -3.12 -11.36
C CYS A 5 9.19 -2.39 -11.00
N GLY A 6 9.29 -1.07 -10.76
CA GLY A 6 8.14 -0.18 -10.55
C GLY A 6 7.46 -0.31 -9.18
N GLY A 7 8.09 -1.01 -8.23
CA GLY A 7 7.66 -1.09 -6.83
C GLY A 7 8.73 -0.56 -5.88
N SER A 8 8.63 -0.86 -4.59
CA SER A 8 9.68 -0.58 -3.60
C SER A 8 9.80 -1.76 -2.64
N GLY A 9 10.81 -1.74 -1.75
CA GLY A 9 11.07 -2.81 -0.78
C GLY A 9 12.37 -3.55 -1.04
N HIS A 10 12.31 -4.66 -1.77
CA HIS A 10 13.47 -5.54 -1.95
C HIS A 10 14.61 -4.87 -2.75
N PRO A 11 15.87 -5.07 -2.33
CA PRO A 11 17.03 -4.48 -2.97
C PRO A 11 17.26 -5.02 -4.39
N GLY A 12 17.86 -4.21 -5.26
CA GLY A 12 18.04 -4.55 -6.68
C GLY A 12 18.82 -5.85 -6.94
N TRP A 13 19.67 -6.28 -6.00
CA TRP A 13 20.43 -7.53 -6.13
C TRP A 13 19.50 -8.76 -6.24
N THR A 14 18.27 -8.72 -5.72
CA THR A 14 17.34 -9.85 -5.84
C THR A 14 16.92 -10.11 -7.28
N LEU A 15 16.89 -9.08 -8.13
CA LEU A 15 16.55 -9.21 -9.56
C LEU A 15 17.63 -9.99 -10.30
N VAL A 16 18.89 -9.56 -10.15
CA VAL A 16 20.03 -10.24 -10.79
C VAL A 16 20.31 -11.60 -10.16
N LEU A 17 20.01 -11.81 -8.87
CA LEU A 17 19.98 -13.14 -8.25
C LEU A 17 18.98 -14.06 -8.96
N ALA A 18 17.78 -13.58 -9.28
CA ALA A 18 16.79 -14.33 -10.05
C ALA A 18 17.18 -14.53 -11.53
N GLY A 19 18.28 -13.91 -11.97
CA GLY A 19 18.74 -13.95 -13.36
C GLY A 19 18.09 -12.89 -14.25
N LEU A 20 17.44 -11.87 -13.69
CA LEU A 20 16.78 -10.79 -14.44
C LEU A 20 17.71 -9.59 -14.68
N ASN A 21 17.60 -8.98 -15.85
CA ASN A 21 18.28 -7.73 -16.22
C ASN A 21 17.28 -6.56 -16.22
N PRO A 22 17.26 -5.70 -15.18
CA PRO A 22 16.29 -4.62 -15.08
C PRO A 22 16.45 -3.53 -16.16
N LEU A 23 17.61 -3.42 -16.80
CA LEU A 23 17.84 -2.41 -17.85
C LEU A 23 17.03 -2.70 -19.12
N ASN A 24 16.62 -3.95 -19.33
CA ASN A 24 15.87 -4.38 -20.51
C ASN A 24 14.35 -4.46 -20.26
N PHE A 25 13.88 -4.18 -19.04
CA PHE A 25 12.45 -4.28 -18.71
C PHE A 25 11.54 -3.37 -19.55
N PRO A 26 11.92 -2.13 -19.91
CA PRO A 26 11.12 -1.30 -20.79
C PRO A 26 10.92 -1.92 -22.18
N ASP A 27 11.97 -2.54 -22.74
CA ASP A 27 11.92 -3.16 -24.07
C ASP A 27 11.10 -4.45 -24.06
N THR A 28 11.22 -5.25 -23.00
CA THR A 28 10.55 -6.55 -22.89
C THR A 28 9.16 -6.46 -22.25
N GLY A 29 8.75 -5.29 -21.75
CA GLY A 29 7.53 -5.14 -20.96
C GLY A 29 7.52 -5.95 -19.65
N ALA A 30 8.69 -6.35 -19.14
CA ALA A 30 8.79 -7.19 -17.94
C ALA A 30 8.40 -6.45 -16.64
N ALA A 31 8.48 -5.12 -16.68
CA ALA A 31 7.93 -4.20 -15.70
C ALA A 31 7.74 -2.82 -16.35
N ILE A 32 6.84 -2.03 -15.80
CA ILE A 32 6.66 -0.60 -16.11
C ILE A 32 7.30 0.19 -14.97
N VAL A 33 8.23 1.08 -15.29
CA VAL A 33 9.02 1.85 -14.33
C VAL A 33 9.00 3.32 -14.73
N HIS A 34 8.58 4.21 -13.83
CA HIS A 34 8.43 5.64 -14.11
C HIS A 34 9.69 6.27 -14.72
N ASN A 35 10.86 6.07 -14.08
CA ASN A 35 12.13 6.67 -14.53
C ASN A 35 12.67 6.13 -15.86
N LEU A 36 12.13 4.99 -16.35
CA LEU A 36 12.48 4.41 -17.64
C LEU A 36 11.34 4.54 -18.65
N TYR A 37 10.25 5.22 -18.28
CA TYR A 37 9.13 5.43 -19.16
C TYR A 37 9.50 6.47 -20.24
N PRO A 38 9.15 6.26 -21.53
CA PRO A 38 9.62 7.12 -22.62
C PRO A 38 9.36 8.61 -22.44
N ASN A 39 8.19 8.96 -21.89
CA ASN A 39 7.87 10.30 -21.43
C ASN A 39 7.33 10.23 -19.99
N PRO A 40 8.15 10.49 -18.95
CA PRO A 40 7.73 10.39 -17.56
C PRO A 40 6.50 11.25 -17.21
N GLU A 41 6.29 12.39 -17.88
CA GLU A 41 5.10 13.24 -17.67
C GLU A 41 3.80 12.57 -18.14
N GLU A 42 3.89 11.56 -19.01
CA GLU A 42 2.76 10.76 -19.50
C GLU A 42 2.66 9.40 -18.80
N PHE A 43 3.38 9.20 -17.68
CA PHE A 43 3.29 7.96 -16.92
C PHE A 43 1.85 7.73 -16.43
N PRO A 44 1.18 6.61 -16.80
CA PRO A 44 -0.22 6.44 -16.46
C PRO A 44 -0.41 6.25 -14.94
N LYS A 45 -1.31 7.04 -14.35
CA LYS A 45 -1.65 6.98 -12.92
C LYS A 45 -2.10 5.57 -12.51
N MET A 46 -1.72 5.10 -11.32
CA MET A 46 -2.04 3.75 -10.79
C MET A 46 -1.53 2.55 -11.62
N VAL A 47 -0.77 2.75 -12.72
CA VAL A 47 -0.36 1.64 -13.59
C VAL A 47 0.62 0.69 -12.92
N TRP A 48 1.34 1.18 -11.91
CA TRP A 48 2.33 0.41 -11.17
C TRP A 48 1.73 -0.86 -10.56
N ASN A 49 0.44 -0.88 -10.19
CA ASN A 49 -0.22 -2.07 -9.65
C ASN A 49 -0.21 -3.25 -10.64
N THR A 50 -0.24 -2.96 -11.95
CA THR A 50 -0.16 -4.00 -13.00
C THR A 50 1.18 -4.75 -12.99
N ASN A 51 2.23 -4.20 -12.36
CA ASN A 51 3.53 -4.86 -12.26
C ASN A 51 3.45 -6.17 -11.49
N TYR A 52 2.53 -6.35 -10.54
CA TYR A 52 2.36 -7.61 -9.80
C TYR A 52 2.16 -8.82 -10.72
N GLN A 53 1.54 -8.62 -11.89
CA GLN A 53 1.27 -9.67 -12.88
C GLN A 53 2.33 -9.76 -13.98
N LYS A 54 3.22 -8.77 -14.09
CA LYS A 54 4.28 -8.75 -15.10
C LYS A 54 5.46 -9.63 -14.68
N LEU A 55 6.21 -10.08 -15.68
CA LEU A 55 7.25 -11.11 -15.55
C LEU A 55 8.16 -10.91 -14.33
N ALA A 56 8.68 -9.70 -14.13
CA ALA A 56 9.70 -9.46 -13.11
C ALA A 56 9.17 -9.67 -11.69
N ALA A 57 8.11 -8.95 -11.30
CA ALA A 57 7.57 -9.07 -9.95
C ALA A 57 6.89 -10.43 -9.74
N ALA A 58 6.15 -10.93 -10.73
CA ALA A 58 5.49 -12.22 -10.63
C ALA A 58 6.50 -13.37 -10.42
N THR A 59 7.64 -13.32 -11.13
CA THR A 59 8.72 -14.29 -10.95
C THR A 59 9.31 -14.22 -9.55
N LEU A 60 9.64 -13.02 -9.06
CA LEU A 60 10.28 -12.83 -7.77
C LEU A 60 9.39 -13.26 -6.60
N PHE A 61 8.11 -12.90 -6.61
CA PHE A 61 7.17 -13.37 -5.60
C PHE A 61 7.00 -14.90 -5.64
N THR A 62 6.98 -15.50 -6.83
CA THR A 62 6.93 -16.97 -6.96
C THR A 62 8.18 -17.64 -6.36
N LEU A 63 9.37 -17.09 -6.64
CA LEU A 63 10.63 -17.59 -6.06
C LEU A 63 10.67 -17.41 -4.55
N PHE A 64 10.19 -16.27 -4.05
CA PHE A 64 10.20 -15.91 -2.64
C PHE A 64 9.27 -16.76 -1.80
N PHE A 65 8.04 -17.01 -2.24
CA PHE A 65 7.07 -17.77 -1.46
C PHE A 65 7.17 -19.28 -1.72
N ALA A 66 7.37 -19.70 -2.98
CA ALA A 66 7.20 -21.09 -3.38
C ALA A 66 8.29 -21.61 -4.35
N GLY A 67 9.47 -20.99 -4.35
CA GLY A 67 10.57 -21.36 -5.22
C GLY A 67 10.95 -22.84 -5.10
N LYS A 68 10.91 -23.44 -3.90
CA LYS A 68 11.24 -24.87 -3.70
C LYS A 68 10.36 -25.80 -4.52
N LYS A 69 9.09 -25.40 -4.70
CA LYS A 69 8.11 -26.20 -5.46
C LYS A 69 8.23 -25.93 -6.95
N PHE A 70 8.21 -24.67 -7.36
CA PHE A 70 8.07 -24.30 -8.78
C PHE A 70 9.40 -24.00 -9.48
N ALA A 71 10.48 -23.79 -8.74
CA ALA A 71 11.81 -23.54 -9.28
C ALA A 71 12.91 -24.38 -8.59
N PRO A 72 12.75 -25.72 -8.44
CA PRO A 72 13.65 -26.57 -7.66
C PRO A 72 15.11 -26.60 -8.15
N LYS A 73 15.37 -26.22 -9.41
CA LYS A 73 16.74 -26.13 -9.96
C LYS A 73 17.48 -24.89 -9.48
N CYS A 74 16.76 -23.89 -8.95
CA CYS A 74 17.31 -22.59 -8.58
C CYS A 74 17.99 -22.64 -7.19
N ARG A 75 19.29 -22.95 -7.18
CA ARG A 75 20.14 -22.92 -5.98
C ARG A 75 21.33 -22.00 -6.16
N ILE A 76 21.67 -21.26 -5.09
CA ILE A 76 22.84 -20.38 -4.97
C ILE A 76 23.65 -20.83 -3.77
N ASN A 77 24.95 -21.09 -3.95
CA ASN A 77 25.85 -21.53 -2.89
C ASN A 77 25.33 -22.77 -2.14
N GLY A 78 24.68 -23.68 -2.86
CA GLY A 78 24.05 -24.88 -2.30
C GLY A 78 22.68 -24.66 -1.62
N ILE A 79 22.30 -23.40 -1.34
CA ILE A 79 21.05 -23.01 -0.71
C ILE A 79 19.98 -22.79 -1.77
N HIS A 80 18.73 -23.19 -1.49
CA HIS A 80 17.62 -22.93 -2.40
C HIS A 80 17.31 -21.43 -2.47
N VAL A 81 17.01 -20.89 -3.67
CA VAL A 81 16.79 -19.44 -3.86
C VAL A 81 15.69 -18.88 -2.94
N GLN A 82 14.63 -19.66 -2.71
CA GLN A 82 13.57 -19.33 -1.74
C GLN A 82 14.14 -19.07 -0.34
N ASP A 83 14.90 -20.02 0.21
CA ASP A 83 15.52 -19.89 1.55
C ASP A 83 16.53 -18.75 1.57
N TYR A 84 17.29 -18.59 0.48
CA TYR A 84 18.25 -17.49 0.37
C TYR A 84 17.53 -16.14 0.50
N LEU A 85 16.50 -15.90 -0.30
CA LEU A 85 15.73 -14.66 -0.26
C LEU A 85 15.02 -14.45 1.09
N GLN A 86 14.31 -15.47 1.59
CA GLN A 86 13.58 -15.37 2.86
C GLN A 86 14.52 -15.18 4.06
N ASN A 87 15.63 -15.93 4.15
CA ASN A 87 16.57 -15.76 5.25
C ASN A 87 17.23 -14.37 5.25
N HIS A 88 17.57 -13.83 4.07
CA HIS A 88 18.05 -12.45 3.98
C HIS A 88 16.98 -11.44 4.41
N TYR A 89 15.70 -11.67 4.08
CA TYR A 89 14.59 -10.85 4.53
C TYR A 89 14.42 -10.91 6.06
N PHE A 90 14.29 -12.11 6.64
CA PHE A 90 14.14 -12.31 8.07
C PHE A 90 15.31 -11.75 8.87
N ASN A 91 16.55 -12.01 8.44
CA ASN A 91 17.74 -11.51 9.11
C ASN A 91 17.84 -9.98 9.08
N CYS A 92 17.32 -9.33 8.02
CA CYS A 92 17.24 -7.87 7.94
C CYS A 92 16.35 -7.30 9.06
N PHE A 93 15.11 -7.80 9.18
CA PHE A 93 14.19 -7.31 10.22
C PHE A 93 14.60 -7.75 11.63
N ALA A 94 15.16 -8.96 11.79
CA ALA A 94 15.73 -9.39 13.06
C ALA A 94 16.90 -8.48 13.48
N HIS A 95 17.71 -8.01 12.53
CA HIS A 95 18.75 -7.02 12.81
C HIS A 95 18.17 -5.68 13.27
N VAL A 96 17.10 -5.19 12.63
CA VAL A 96 16.38 -3.98 13.09
C VAL A 96 15.86 -4.18 14.51
N ALA A 97 15.17 -5.29 14.79
CA ALA A 97 14.67 -5.61 16.12
C ALA A 97 15.79 -5.69 17.17
N LYS A 98 16.95 -6.22 16.78
CA LYS A 98 18.14 -6.28 17.64
C LYS A 98 18.64 -4.89 17.96
N ARG A 99 18.71 -3.97 16.98
CA ARG A 99 19.13 -2.59 17.21
C ARG A 99 18.12 -1.83 18.08
N VAL A 100 16.82 -2.03 17.88
CA VAL A 100 15.78 -1.45 18.75
C VAL A 100 16.00 -1.88 20.20
N LYS A 101 16.21 -3.18 20.43
CA LYS A 101 16.46 -3.74 21.76
C LYS A 101 17.77 -3.28 22.39
N GLU A 102 18.87 -3.28 21.64
CA GLU A 102 20.18 -2.85 22.13
C GLU A 102 20.24 -1.36 22.51
N ASN A 103 19.31 -0.54 21.98
CA ASN A 103 19.20 0.89 22.30
C ASN A 103 17.98 1.21 23.19
N GLU A 104 17.34 0.19 23.78
CA GLU A 104 16.23 0.34 24.73
C GLU A 104 15.01 1.12 24.15
N LEU A 105 14.77 0.99 22.85
CA LEU A 105 13.72 1.72 22.12
C LEU A 105 12.38 0.96 22.04
N GLU A 106 12.20 -0.14 22.78
CA GLU A 106 10.97 -0.95 22.75
C GLU A 106 9.76 -0.22 23.32
N HIS A 107 9.98 0.86 24.08
CA HIS A 107 8.94 1.75 24.55
C HIS A 107 8.43 2.73 23.46
N LEU A 108 9.18 2.90 22.37
CA LEU A 108 8.81 3.72 21.21
C LEU A 108 8.34 2.86 20.03
N VAL A 109 8.94 1.69 19.83
CA VAL A 109 8.59 0.77 18.75
C VAL A 109 7.46 -0.16 19.19
N ILE A 110 6.25 0.11 18.69
CA ILE A 110 5.04 -0.63 19.05
C ILE A 110 5.08 -2.08 18.55
N GLY A 111 5.65 -2.33 17.36
CA GLY A 111 5.80 -3.67 16.80
C GLY A 111 6.37 -3.68 15.38
N TYR A 112 6.28 -4.84 14.73
CA TYR A 112 6.90 -5.12 13.42
C TYR A 112 5.87 -5.68 12.44
N ASP A 113 5.77 -5.09 11.25
CA ASP A 113 4.92 -5.58 10.17
C ASP A 113 5.66 -6.61 9.30
N THR A 114 4.95 -7.70 9.02
CA THR A 114 5.41 -8.87 8.29
C THR A 114 5.87 -8.60 6.87
N MET A 115 5.06 -7.92 6.05
CA MET A 115 5.36 -7.52 4.67
C MET A 115 4.24 -6.65 4.14
N ASN A 116 4.58 -5.48 3.62
CA ASN A 116 3.62 -4.62 2.94
C ASN A 116 3.05 -5.27 1.67
N GLU A 117 1.73 -5.36 1.57
CA GLU A 117 0.98 -5.81 0.39
C GLU A 117 1.57 -7.04 -0.33
N PRO A 118 1.63 -8.22 0.32
CA PRO A 118 2.41 -9.34 -0.19
C PRO A 118 1.79 -9.92 -1.47
N GLY A 119 2.53 -9.86 -2.58
CA GLY A 119 2.10 -10.34 -3.89
C GLY A 119 2.18 -11.87 -4.04
N GLN A 120 1.18 -12.46 -4.70
CA GLN A 120 1.09 -13.92 -4.89
C GLN A 120 2.03 -14.49 -5.98
N GLY A 121 2.58 -13.65 -6.84
CA GLY A 121 3.33 -14.10 -8.00
C GLY A 121 2.46 -14.89 -8.99
N TYR A 122 2.95 -16.03 -9.48
CA TYR A 122 2.21 -16.94 -10.34
C TYR A 122 1.43 -18.01 -9.57
N LEU A 123 1.47 -18.00 -8.23
CA LEU A 123 0.82 -19.04 -7.42
C LEU A 123 -0.69 -19.05 -7.66
N ALA A 124 -1.26 -20.25 -7.78
CA ALA A 124 -2.66 -20.50 -8.10
C ALA A 124 -3.11 -19.98 -9.48
N LEU A 125 -2.18 -19.69 -10.40
CA LEU A 125 -2.51 -19.36 -11.79
C LEU A 125 -2.91 -20.63 -12.55
N ASN A 126 -4.21 -20.77 -12.84
CA ASN A 126 -4.81 -21.96 -13.45
C ASN A 126 -4.28 -22.29 -14.85
N ASP A 127 -3.96 -21.26 -15.64
CA ASP A 127 -3.43 -21.43 -16.98
C ASP A 127 -2.60 -20.20 -17.38
N ILE A 128 -1.31 -20.39 -17.65
CA ILE A 128 -0.37 -19.32 -18.00
C ILE A 128 -0.70 -18.63 -19.34
N THR A 129 -1.52 -19.25 -20.20
CA THR A 129 -1.86 -18.73 -21.53
C THR A 129 -3.01 -17.72 -21.54
N ARG A 130 -3.72 -17.57 -20.42
CA ARG A 130 -4.90 -16.70 -20.29
C ARG A 130 -4.85 -15.93 -18.97
N PHE A 131 -5.68 -14.90 -18.86
CA PHE A 131 -5.96 -14.29 -17.56
C PHE A 131 -6.88 -15.17 -16.72
N ASN A 132 -6.83 -15.03 -15.40
CA ASN A 132 -7.85 -15.61 -14.55
C ASN A 132 -9.22 -15.00 -14.91
N ASP A 133 -10.26 -15.82 -14.85
CA ASP A 133 -11.66 -15.41 -15.10
C ASP A 133 -12.24 -14.69 -13.86
N VAL A 134 -11.52 -13.68 -13.38
CA VAL A 134 -11.91 -12.78 -12.30
C VAL A 134 -12.13 -11.40 -12.91
N ASP A 135 -13.40 -11.00 -12.97
CA ASP A 135 -13.86 -9.74 -13.55
C ASP A 135 -13.58 -8.52 -12.67
N THR A 136 -13.13 -8.73 -11.43
CA THR A 136 -12.74 -7.69 -10.47
C THR A 136 -11.22 -7.46 -10.43
N ASP A 137 -10.44 -8.26 -11.17
CA ASP A 137 -8.99 -8.08 -11.27
C ASP A 137 -8.65 -6.74 -11.91
N PHE A 138 -7.75 -5.99 -11.28
CA PHE A 138 -7.25 -4.74 -11.84
C PHE A 138 -6.43 -5.00 -13.12
N LYS A 139 -6.87 -4.42 -14.25
CA LYS A 139 -6.16 -4.47 -15.53
C LYS A 139 -6.12 -3.07 -16.13
N MET A 140 -4.94 -2.64 -16.57
CA MET A 140 -4.73 -1.34 -17.20
C MET A 140 -3.45 -1.35 -18.04
N GLY A 141 -3.42 -0.61 -19.14
CA GLY A 141 -2.26 -0.57 -20.01
C GLY A 141 -2.04 -1.89 -20.76
N LEU A 142 -0.79 -2.16 -21.14
CA LEU A 142 -0.40 -3.44 -21.74
C LEU A 142 -0.40 -4.53 -20.68
N MET A 143 -1.24 -5.55 -20.87
CA MET A 143 -1.34 -6.70 -19.99
C MET A 143 -0.95 -7.96 -20.76
N PRO A 144 0.26 -8.49 -20.59
CA PRO A 144 0.61 -9.80 -21.11
C PRO A 144 0.06 -10.89 -20.17
N THR A 145 -0.37 -12.02 -20.73
CA THR A 145 -0.54 -13.26 -19.95
C THR A 145 0.81 -13.71 -19.41
N ALA A 146 0.83 -14.62 -18.41
CA ALA A 146 2.09 -15.11 -17.86
C ALA A 146 3.01 -15.68 -18.94
N PHE A 147 2.45 -16.47 -19.87
CA PHE A 147 3.21 -17.03 -20.98
C PHE A 147 3.68 -15.97 -21.97
N GLN A 148 2.84 -14.98 -22.33
CA GLN A 148 3.27 -13.85 -23.16
C GLN A 148 4.41 -13.07 -22.50
N GLY A 149 4.35 -12.87 -21.17
CA GLY A 149 5.44 -12.26 -20.40
C GLY A 149 6.72 -13.07 -20.46
N MET A 150 6.65 -14.40 -20.40
CA MET A 150 7.82 -15.28 -20.54
C MET A 150 8.44 -15.22 -21.94
N LEU A 151 7.62 -15.14 -22.99
CA LEU A 151 8.07 -14.98 -24.38
C LEU A 151 8.76 -13.63 -24.57
N LEU A 152 8.11 -12.53 -24.17
CA LEU A 152 8.68 -11.19 -24.25
C LEU A 152 9.97 -11.07 -23.45
N GLY A 153 10.02 -11.62 -22.24
CA GLY A 153 11.24 -11.65 -21.45
C GLY A 153 12.37 -12.44 -22.10
N SER A 154 12.06 -13.36 -23.01
CA SER A 154 13.04 -14.12 -23.80
C SER A 154 13.38 -13.46 -25.15
N GLY A 155 12.88 -12.24 -25.38
CA GLY A 155 13.14 -11.47 -26.60
C GLY A 155 12.22 -11.81 -27.78
N ILE A 156 11.13 -12.55 -27.54
CA ILE A 156 10.22 -13.02 -28.58
C ILE A 156 9.04 -12.04 -28.71
N PRO A 157 8.75 -11.49 -29.91
CA PRO A 157 7.64 -10.58 -30.11
C PRO A 157 6.28 -11.26 -29.94
N VAL A 158 5.34 -10.63 -29.23
CA VAL A 158 3.97 -11.15 -29.07
C VAL A 158 2.93 -10.02 -29.11
N LYS A 159 1.70 -10.36 -29.53
CA LYS A 159 0.56 -9.46 -29.39
C LYS A 159 0.05 -9.50 -27.96
N VAL A 160 -0.03 -8.34 -27.33
CA VAL A 160 -0.44 -8.14 -25.94
C VAL A 160 -1.73 -7.34 -25.91
N GLU A 161 -2.64 -7.69 -25.00
CA GLU A 161 -3.88 -6.95 -24.85
C GLU A 161 -3.63 -5.57 -24.22
N GLN A 162 -4.26 -4.55 -24.79
CA GLN A 162 -4.31 -3.21 -24.22
C GLN A 162 -5.64 -3.03 -23.48
N TRP A 163 -5.54 -2.55 -22.24
CA TRP A 163 -6.66 -2.34 -21.34
C TRP A 163 -6.77 -0.88 -20.89
N GLU A 164 -8.00 -0.42 -20.73
CA GLU A 164 -8.33 0.84 -20.06
C GLU A 164 -9.23 0.58 -18.86
N PHE A 165 -9.15 1.44 -17.85
CA PHE A 165 -10.06 1.39 -16.72
C PHE A 165 -11.28 2.30 -16.98
N ALA A 166 -12.38 1.70 -17.41
CA ALA A 166 -13.64 2.41 -17.66
C ALA A 166 -14.49 2.51 -16.38
N TRP A 167 -15.64 3.20 -16.45
CA TRP A 167 -16.52 3.35 -15.29
C TRP A 167 -17.10 2.02 -14.78
N SER A 168 -17.23 1.02 -15.65
CA SER A 168 -17.69 -0.33 -15.34
C SER A 168 -16.55 -1.29 -14.96
N GLY A 169 -15.33 -0.76 -14.75
CA GLY A 169 -14.13 -1.54 -14.51
C GLY A 169 -13.25 -1.71 -15.76
N PRO A 170 -12.28 -2.63 -15.71
CA PRO A 170 -11.33 -2.85 -16.79
C PRO A 170 -11.99 -3.31 -18.08
N LYS A 171 -11.57 -2.73 -19.20
CA LYS A 171 -12.06 -3.06 -20.54
C LYS A 171 -10.90 -3.20 -21.52
N LYS A 172 -10.86 -4.31 -22.26
CA LYS A 172 -9.96 -4.47 -23.41
C LYS A 172 -10.35 -3.47 -24.50
N ASN A 173 -9.41 -2.63 -24.90
CA ASN A 173 -9.62 -1.61 -25.93
C ASN A 173 -8.71 -1.82 -27.16
N GLY A 174 -7.82 -2.82 -27.16
CA GLY A 174 -7.02 -3.18 -28.32
C GLY A 174 -6.05 -4.31 -28.09
N GLU A 175 -5.20 -4.55 -29.09
CA GLU A 175 -4.02 -5.41 -29.01
C GLU A 175 -2.84 -4.70 -29.65
N VAL A 176 -1.67 -4.83 -29.05
CA VAL A 176 -0.43 -4.19 -29.50
C VAL A 176 0.64 -5.27 -29.68
N LEU A 177 1.33 -5.27 -30.82
CA LEU A 177 2.52 -6.09 -31.00
C LEU A 177 3.66 -5.45 -30.20
N VAL A 178 4.11 -6.14 -29.16
CA VAL A 178 5.29 -5.74 -28.38
C VAL A 178 6.48 -6.52 -28.91
N ASP A 179 7.51 -5.81 -29.37
CA ASP A 179 8.73 -6.38 -29.95
C ASP A 179 9.96 -5.94 -29.12
N PRO A 180 10.56 -6.84 -28.33
CA PRO A 180 11.77 -6.57 -27.57
C PRO A 180 13.03 -6.35 -28.43
N LYS A 181 12.95 -6.55 -29.76
CA LYS A 181 14.07 -6.42 -30.71
C LYS A 181 15.28 -7.26 -30.32
N GLY A 182 15.03 -8.47 -29.84
CA GLY A 182 16.06 -9.41 -29.38
C GLY A 182 16.64 -9.12 -27.99
N LYS A 183 16.26 -8.02 -27.33
CA LYS A 183 16.63 -7.80 -25.92
C LYS A 183 15.89 -8.79 -25.01
N GLN A 184 16.57 -9.23 -23.96
CA GLN A 184 16.02 -10.18 -23.00
C GLN A 184 15.91 -9.57 -21.61
N ALA A 185 14.84 -9.90 -20.90
CA ALA A 185 14.67 -9.56 -19.49
C ALA A 185 15.56 -10.42 -18.58
N TRP A 186 16.22 -11.44 -19.14
CA TRP A 186 17.12 -12.36 -18.46
C TRP A 186 18.57 -12.00 -18.77
N LEU A 187 19.46 -12.21 -17.80
CA LEU A 187 20.89 -12.10 -17.99
C LEU A 187 21.36 -13.18 -18.97
N SER A 188 22.23 -12.78 -19.89
CA SER A 188 23.04 -13.69 -20.70
C SER A 188 24.02 -14.48 -19.82
N GLU A 189 24.63 -15.52 -20.37
CA GLU A 189 25.62 -16.32 -19.64
C GLU A 189 26.83 -15.48 -19.19
N GLN A 190 27.28 -14.55 -20.04
CA GLN A 190 28.35 -13.63 -19.68
C GLN A 190 27.94 -12.71 -18.52
N GLU A 191 26.80 -12.02 -18.63
CA GLU A 191 26.32 -11.12 -17.58
C GLU A 191 26.06 -11.86 -16.27
N MET A 192 25.52 -13.08 -16.34
CA MET A 192 25.30 -13.93 -15.17
C MET A 192 26.62 -14.31 -14.49
N ASN A 193 27.66 -14.69 -15.26
CA ASN A 193 28.98 -14.99 -14.71
C ASN A 193 29.65 -13.76 -14.07
N GLU A 194 29.49 -12.58 -14.67
CA GLU A 194 30.01 -11.31 -14.12
C GLU A 194 29.33 -10.96 -12.79
N VAL A 195 28.00 -11.06 -12.74
CA VAL A 195 27.22 -10.84 -11.51
C VAL A 195 27.60 -11.86 -10.44
N ASP A 196 27.64 -13.14 -10.80
CA ASP A 196 27.95 -14.21 -9.85
C ASP A 196 29.36 -14.06 -9.26
N SER A 197 30.35 -13.70 -10.09
CA SER A 197 31.71 -13.37 -9.64
C SER A 197 31.70 -12.20 -8.64
N ARG A 198 30.96 -11.13 -8.96
CA ARG A 198 30.87 -9.93 -8.11
C ARG A 198 30.23 -10.18 -6.75
N PHE A 199 29.20 -11.02 -6.69
CA PHE A 199 28.50 -11.33 -5.43
C PHE A 199 29.02 -12.60 -4.73
N GLY A 200 30.01 -13.29 -5.31
CA GLY A 200 30.50 -14.57 -4.79
C GLY A 200 29.44 -15.67 -4.85
N TRP A 201 28.54 -15.61 -5.82
CA TRP A 201 27.50 -16.61 -6.03
C TRP A 201 28.01 -17.78 -6.87
N LYS A 202 27.62 -18.98 -6.47
CA LYS A 202 27.80 -20.22 -7.23
C LYS A 202 26.43 -20.81 -7.51
N ARG A 203 25.93 -20.60 -8.72
CA ARG A 203 24.69 -21.23 -9.18
C ARG A 203 24.89 -22.74 -9.31
N ALA A 204 23.84 -23.50 -9.02
CA ALA A 204 23.82 -24.91 -9.37
C ALA A 204 23.90 -25.07 -10.90
N SER A 205 24.57 -26.13 -11.36
CA SER A 205 24.71 -26.44 -12.79
C SER A 205 23.37 -26.59 -13.52
N ALA A 206 22.29 -26.93 -12.81
CA ALA A 206 20.94 -27.01 -13.34
C ALA A 206 20.24 -25.65 -13.53
N TRP A 207 20.83 -24.55 -13.06
CA TRP A 207 20.35 -23.18 -13.22
C TRP A 207 21.18 -22.44 -14.27
N SER A 208 20.89 -22.70 -15.54
CA SER A 208 21.50 -21.99 -16.67
C SER A 208 20.91 -20.59 -16.86
N ALA A 209 21.62 -19.74 -17.61
CA ALA A 209 21.14 -18.43 -18.03
C ALA A 209 19.84 -18.50 -18.87
N GLY A 210 19.11 -17.38 -18.91
CA GLY A 210 17.82 -17.25 -19.58
C GLY A 210 16.60 -17.55 -18.70
N CYS A 211 15.44 -17.72 -19.33
CA CYS A 211 14.15 -17.86 -18.65
C CYS A 211 14.07 -19.07 -17.72
N ILE A 212 13.92 -18.81 -16.42
CA ILE A 212 13.87 -19.89 -15.41
C ILE A 212 12.70 -20.83 -15.64
N TRP A 213 11.57 -20.32 -16.13
CA TRP A 213 10.37 -21.13 -16.37
C TRP A 213 10.54 -22.08 -17.56
N ALA A 214 11.22 -21.63 -18.61
CA ALA A 214 11.64 -22.52 -19.70
C ALA A 214 12.66 -23.56 -19.20
N ASN A 215 13.62 -23.16 -18.35
CA ASN A 215 14.59 -24.09 -17.77
C ASN A 215 13.92 -25.16 -16.89
N HIS A 216 12.71 -24.92 -16.39
CA HIS A 216 11.90 -25.88 -15.66
C HIS A 216 10.90 -26.66 -16.53
N GLY A 217 10.93 -26.47 -17.85
CA GLY A 217 10.05 -27.20 -18.78
C GLY A 217 8.59 -26.73 -18.74
N VAL A 218 8.33 -25.50 -18.29
CA VAL A 218 6.98 -24.90 -18.35
C VAL A 218 6.56 -24.64 -19.79
N TRP A 219 7.53 -24.21 -20.61
CA TRP A 219 7.39 -23.98 -22.04
C TRP A 219 8.72 -24.24 -22.76
N ASP A 220 8.67 -24.47 -24.05
CA ASP A 220 9.81 -24.85 -24.88
C ASP A 220 10.35 -23.65 -25.67
N LYS A 221 11.66 -23.36 -25.57
CA LYS A 221 12.29 -22.18 -26.19
C LYS A 221 12.32 -22.25 -27.71
N ASP A 222 12.54 -23.45 -28.27
CA ASP A 222 12.76 -23.63 -29.70
C ASP A 222 11.43 -23.59 -30.47
N THR A 223 10.42 -24.30 -29.97
CA THR A 223 9.09 -24.35 -30.57
C THR A 223 8.19 -23.22 -30.11
N GLN A 224 8.56 -22.50 -29.04
CA GLN A 224 7.78 -21.41 -28.43
C GLN A 224 6.38 -21.85 -27.98
N LYS A 225 6.26 -23.11 -27.53
CA LYS A 225 4.99 -23.71 -27.12
C LYS A 225 4.97 -23.97 -25.62
N VAL A 226 3.79 -23.80 -25.03
CA VAL A 226 3.52 -24.22 -23.65
C VAL A 226 3.61 -25.74 -23.56
N LEU A 227 4.28 -26.22 -22.52
CA LEU A 227 4.38 -27.64 -22.19
C LEU A 227 3.48 -28.01 -21.02
N ILE A 228 3.38 -27.13 -20.02
CA ILE A 228 2.56 -27.33 -18.82
C ILE A 228 1.83 -26.01 -18.51
N SER A 229 0.56 -25.92 -18.91
CA SER A 229 -0.22 -24.68 -18.78
C SER A 229 -0.59 -24.34 -17.33
N ASP A 230 -0.83 -25.37 -16.52
CA ASP A 230 -1.30 -25.30 -15.13
C ASP A 230 -0.16 -25.48 -14.12
N TYR A 231 1.09 -25.22 -14.54
CA TYR A 231 2.30 -25.49 -13.76
C TYR A 231 2.28 -24.87 -12.35
N PHE A 232 1.61 -23.73 -12.17
CA PHE A 232 1.51 -23.04 -10.88
C PHE A 232 0.19 -23.26 -10.14
N ALA A 233 -0.72 -24.05 -10.72
CA ALA A 233 -2.06 -24.31 -10.17
C ALA A 233 -2.13 -25.59 -9.35
N ILE A 234 -1.29 -26.59 -9.66
CA ILE A 234 -1.39 -27.93 -9.08
C ILE A 234 -0.09 -28.32 -8.36
N GLN A 235 -0.23 -28.74 -7.11
CA GLN A 235 0.82 -29.34 -6.29
C GLN A 235 0.36 -30.71 -5.81
N ASP A 236 1.07 -31.76 -6.21
CA ASP A 236 0.86 -33.13 -5.69
C ASP A 236 -0.62 -33.59 -5.85
N LYS A 237 -1.23 -33.22 -6.99
CA LYS A 237 -2.64 -33.42 -7.36
C LYS A 237 -3.65 -32.60 -6.55
N GLN A 238 -3.21 -31.61 -5.78
CA GLN A 238 -4.06 -30.67 -5.06
C GLN A 238 -3.92 -29.25 -5.64
N PRO A 239 -4.99 -28.44 -5.63
CA PRO A 239 -4.91 -27.02 -5.98
C PRO A 239 -3.95 -26.27 -5.05
N VAL A 240 -3.08 -25.47 -5.65
CA VAL A 240 -2.17 -24.56 -4.96
C VAL A 240 -2.99 -23.44 -4.32
N LYS A 241 -2.74 -23.18 -3.04
CA LYS A 241 -3.26 -22.01 -2.34
C LYS A 241 -2.10 -21.12 -1.94
N TYR A 242 -2.08 -19.89 -2.43
CA TYR A 242 -1.05 -18.92 -2.07
C TYR A 242 -0.95 -18.73 -0.54
N THR A 243 -2.09 -18.72 0.14
CA THR A 243 -2.18 -18.57 1.60
C THR A 243 -1.35 -19.58 2.37
N ASP A 244 -1.19 -20.81 1.89
CA ASP A 244 -0.41 -21.85 2.57
C ASP A 244 1.08 -21.46 2.64
N TYR A 245 1.61 -20.90 1.54
CA TYR A 245 2.99 -20.40 1.46
C TYR A 245 3.19 -19.11 2.24
N TRP A 246 2.16 -18.25 2.27
CA TRP A 246 2.18 -17.03 3.09
C TRP A 246 2.18 -17.36 4.58
N LEU A 247 1.42 -18.37 5.02
CA LEU A 247 1.38 -18.83 6.42
C LEU A 247 2.74 -19.36 6.88
N ASP A 248 3.44 -20.12 6.03
CA ASP A 248 4.81 -20.57 6.30
C ASP A 248 5.78 -19.40 6.45
N HIS A 249 5.69 -18.39 5.57
CA HIS A 249 6.48 -17.17 5.69
C HIS A 249 6.17 -16.41 6.99
N LEU A 250 4.89 -16.22 7.32
CA LEU A 250 4.46 -15.56 8.56
C LEU A 250 5.04 -16.24 9.80
N LYS A 251 4.94 -17.57 9.86
CA LYS A 251 5.47 -18.36 10.98
C LYS A 251 6.97 -18.13 11.17
N ASN A 252 7.75 -18.18 10.08
CA ASN A 252 9.19 -17.98 10.13
C ASN A 252 9.57 -16.54 10.48
N TYR A 253 8.83 -15.55 9.97
CA TYR A 253 9.03 -14.14 10.32
C TYR A 253 8.80 -13.89 11.81
N VAL A 254 7.66 -14.37 12.35
CA VAL A 254 7.33 -14.27 13.77
C VAL A 254 8.43 -14.89 14.63
N GLN A 255 8.93 -16.06 14.25
CA GLN A 255 10.03 -16.73 14.94
C GLN A 255 11.29 -15.87 14.93
N ALA A 256 11.73 -15.38 13.76
CA ALA A 256 12.97 -14.60 13.63
C ALA A 256 12.96 -13.31 14.48
N ILE A 257 11.84 -12.59 14.54
CA ILE A 257 11.72 -11.40 15.39
C ILE A 257 11.70 -11.76 16.87
N ARG A 258 10.98 -12.81 17.26
CA ARG A 258 10.79 -13.17 18.67
C ARG A 258 11.98 -13.90 19.29
N GLU A 259 12.86 -14.49 18.49
CA GLU A 259 14.18 -14.95 18.94
C GLU A 259 15.03 -13.77 19.47
N VAL A 260 14.83 -12.57 18.92
CA VAL A 260 15.50 -11.35 19.39
C VAL A 260 14.73 -10.68 20.53
N TYR A 261 13.41 -10.48 20.33
CA TYR A 261 12.53 -9.84 21.31
C TYR A 261 11.21 -10.61 21.46
N SER A 262 11.14 -11.49 22.47
CA SER A 262 10.01 -12.41 22.67
C SER A 262 8.66 -11.72 22.92
N LYS A 263 8.66 -10.44 23.33
CA LYS A 263 7.47 -9.63 23.58
C LYS A 263 7.07 -8.76 22.37
N ALA A 264 7.70 -8.92 21.21
CA ALA A 264 7.36 -8.17 20.00
C ALA A 264 5.88 -8.35 19.62
N LEU A 265 5.19 -7.24 19.40
CA LEU A 265 3.89 -7.22 18.73
C LEU A 265 4.14 -7.37 17.22
N ILE A 266 3.42 -8.29 16.57
CA ILE A 266 3.59 -8.56 15.14
C ILE A 266 2.32 -8.09 14.42
N PHE A 267 2.48 -7.15 13.49
CA PHE A 267 1.42 -6.72 12.58
C PHE A 267 1.39 -7.67 11.40
N VAL A 268 0.22 -8.21 11.11
CA VAL A 268 0.01 -9.26 10.12
C VAL A 268 -0.88 -8.71 9.01
N GLN A 269 -0.27 -8.45 7.87
CA GLN A 269 -0.97 -8.04 6.67
C GLN A 269 -1.21 -9.26 5.76
N PRO A 270 -2.47 -9.69 5.57
CA PRO A 270 -2.79 -10.67 4.53
C PRO A 270 -2.69 -10.04 3.13
N PRO A 271 -2.83 -10.82 2.05
CA PRO A 271 -2.94 -10.28 0.70
C PRO A 271 -4.06 -9.22 0.61
N VAL A 272 -3.80 -8.14 -0.13
CA VAL A 272 -4.61 -6.93 -0.12
C VAL A 272 -6.02 -7.18 -0.63
N LEU A 273 -7.03 -6.75 0.13
CA LEU A 273 -8.47 -6.93 -0.14
C LEU A 273 -8.93 -8.40 -0.24
N GLU A 274 -8.07 -9.37 0.02
CA GLU A 274 -8.42 -10.79 0.07
C GLU A 274 -8.92 -11.19 1.46
N VAL A 275 -9.63 -12.32 1.52
CA VAL A 275 -10.02 -12.90 2.80
C VAL A 275 -8.75 -13.42 3.48
N PRO A 276 -8.41 -12.99 4.72
CA PRO A 276 -7.27 -13.54 5.44
C PRO A 276 -7.45 -15.05 5.64
N PRO A 277 -6.38 -15.86 5.54
CA PRO A 277 -6.50 -17.29 5.83
C PRO A 277 -6.71 -17.54 7.31
N GLU A 278 -7.29 -18.70 7.65
CA GLU A 278 -7.33 -19.17 9.03
C GLU A 278 -5.90 -19.37 9.56
N LEU A 279 -5.58 -18.83 10.74
CA LEU A 279 -4.28 -19.08 11.38
C LEU A 279 -4.25 -20.49 11.99
N PRO A 280 -3.40 -21.41 11.51
CA PRO A 280 -3.37 -22.78 12.01
C PRO A 280 -2.57 -22.93 13.31
N PHE A 281 -2.02 -21.83 13.84
CA PHE A 281 -1.23 -21.81 15.07
C PHE A 281 -1.66 -20.63 15.96
N ALA A 282 -1.83 -20.90 17.26
CA ALA A 282 -2.07 -19.85 18.23
C ALA A 282 -0.79 -19.04 18.46
N THR A 283 -0.90 -17.72 18.46
CA THR A 283 0.23 -16.82 18.73
C THR A 283 -0.27 -15.58 19.44
N GLU A 284 0.18 -15.34 20.66
CA GLU A 284 -0.13 -14.11 21.37
C GLU A 284 0.50 -12.89 20.67
N ARG A 285 0.04 -11.68 21.01
CA ARG A 285 0.64 -10.41 20.56
C ARG A 285 0.73 -10.30 19.03
N LEU A 286 -0.38 -10.58 18.35
CA LEU A 286 -0.60 -10.19 16.97
C LEU A 286 -1.50 -8.96 16.88
N VAL A 287 -1.40 -8.25 15.76
CA VAL A 287 -2.37 -7.26 15.30
C VAL A 287 -2.71 -7.60 13.86
N TYR A 288 -4.00 -7.70 13.56
CA TYR A 288 -4.47 -7.82 12.18
C TYR A 288 -4.35 -6.46 11.49
N ALA A 289 -3.62 -6.39 10.38
CA ALA A 289 -3.24 -5.14 9.71
C ALA A 289 -3.65 -5.11 8.22
N PRO A 290 -4.96 -5.20 7.87
CA PRO A 290 -5.40 -5.07 6.50
C PRO A 290 -5.23 -3.64 5.98
N HIS A 291 -5.21 -3.47 4.66
CA HIS A 291 -5.26 -2.17 4.00
C HIS A 291 -6.64 -1.96 3.38
N TRP A 292 -7.05 -0.71 3.27
CA TRP A 292 -8.26 -0.36 2.52
C TRP A 292 -8.13 1.02 1.89
N TYR A 293 -8.48 1.10 0.62
CA TYR A 293 -8.65 2.34 -0.11
C TYR A 293 -9.95 2.31 -0.91
N ASP A 294 -10.57 3.46 -1.12
CA ASP A 294 -11.63 3.60 -2.10
C ASP A 294 -11.05 3.53 -3.52
N GLY A 295 -11.05 2.35 -4.10
CA GLY A 295 -10.49 2.09 -5.43
C GLY A 295 -11.10 2.98 -6.53
N LEU A 296 -12.37 3.36 -6.41
CA LEU A 296 -13.00 4.24 -7.40
C LEU A 296 -12.40 5.65 -7.35
N THR A 297 -12.27 6.21 -6.14
CA THR A 297 -11.66 7.53 -5.93
C THR A 297 -10.18 7.52 -6.28
N LEU A 298 -9.42 6.47 -5.94
CA LEU A 298 -8.00 6.35 -6.29
C LEU A 298 -7.78 6.33 -7.80
N VAL A 299 -8.49 5.45 -8.52
CA VAL A 299 -8.26 5.25 -9.95
C VAL A 299 -8.75 6.43 -10.78
N LYS A 300 -9.92 6.99 -10.45
CA LYS A 300 -10.48 8.14 -11.17
C LYS A 300 -9.91 9.48 -10.71
N LYS A 301 -9.17 9.50 -9.60
CA LYS A 301 -8.75 10.73 -8.91
C LYS A 301 -9.94 11.67 -8.74
N LYS A 302 -11.08 11.16 -8.28
CA LYS A 302 -12.34 11.92 -8.24
C LYS A 302 -13.32 11.36 -7.23
N TRP A 303 -13.81 12.24 -6.36
CA TRP A 303 -14.96 11.94 -5.50
C TRP A 303 -16.25 11.93 -6.35
N CYS A 304 -16.83 10.74 -6.51
CA CYS A 304 -17.99 10.53 -7.37
C CYS A 304 -19.30 10.56 -6.58
N SER A 305 -20.42 10.91 -7.23
CA SER A 305 -21.77 10.82 -6.64
C SER A 305 -22.30 9.39 -6.52
N TYR A 306 -21.46 8.40 -6.89
CA TYR A 306 -21.71 6.98 -6.74
C TYR A 306 -20.43 6.25 -6.36
N ASN A 307 -20.58 5.06 -5.78
CA ASN A 307 -19.51 4.12 -5.50
C ASN A 307 -20.03 2.67 -5.66
N VAL A 308 -19.17 1.68 -5.50
CA VAL A 308 -19.49 0.25 -5.54
C VAL A 308 -19.05 -0.36 -4.21
N ASP A 309 -19.90 -1.20 -3.62
CA ASP A 309 -19.56 -2.01 -2.44
C ASP A 309 -18.60 -3.15 -2.84
N PHE A 310 -17.36 -2.78 -3.19
CA PHE A 310 -16.39 -3.61 -3.89
C PHE A 310 -15.97 -4.83 -3.08
N ILE A 311 -15.58 -4.65 -1.81
CA ILE A 311 -15.23 -5.77 -0.93
C ILE A 311 -16.37 -6.79 -0.89
N ASN A 312 -17.58 -6.35 -0.56
CA ASN A 312 -18.69 -7.28 -0.43
C ASN A 312 -19.17 -7.86 -1.77
N LEU A 313 -18.97 -7.14 -2.88
CA LEU A 313 -19.16 -7.69 -4.23
C LEU A 313 -18.19 -8.83 -4.51
N ASN A 314 -16.92 -8.67 -4.16
CA ASN A 314 -15.91 -9.72 -4.29
C ASN A 314 -16.21 -10.91 -3.36
N ARG A 315 -16.82 -10.68 -2.20
CA ARG A 315 -17.32 -11.74 -1.29
C ARG A 315 -18.63 -12.40 -1.75
N GLY A 316 -19.17 -12.02 -2.90
CA GLY A 316 -20.38 -12.64 -3.45
C GLY A 316 -21.70 -12.21 -2.82
N LYS A 317 -21.73 -11.16 -1.96
CA LYS A 317 -22.95 -10.62 -1.32
C LYS A 317 -24.08 -10.32 -2.32
N TYR A 318 -23.72 -9.98 -3.56
CA TYR A 318 -24.67 -9.59 -4.61
C TYR A 318 -24.99 -10.70 -5.62
N GLY A 319 -24.54 -11.93 -5.35
CA GLY A 319 -24.72 -13.10 -6.21
C GLY A 319 -23.82 -13.08 -7.45
N THR A 320 -24.18 -13.89 -8.44
CA THR A 320 -23.45 -14.03 -9.71
C THR A 320 -24.16 -13.31 -10.87
N GLY A 321 -23.45 -13.14 -11.99
CA GLY A 321 -23.98 -12.56 -13.23
C GLY A 321 -23.94 -11.01 -13.29
N PRO A 322 -24.31 -10.42 -14.44
CA PRO A 322 -24.07 -9.00 -14.73
C PRO A 322 -24.84 -8.03 -13.81
N LEU A 323 -25.98 -8.46 -13.26
CA LEU A 323 -26.80 -7.62 -12.38
C LEU A 323 -26.16 -7.39 -10.99
N ARG A 324 -25.15 -8.16 -10.61
CA ARG A 324 -24.51 -8.03 -9.28
C ARG A 324 -23.85 -6.67 -9.09
N PHE A 325 -23.23 -6.10 -10.13
CA PHE A 325 -22.64 -4.77 -10.11
C PHE A 325 -23.69 -3.67 -9.88
N VAL A 326 -24.87 -3.83 -10.48
CA VAL A 326 -26.00 -2.90 -10.29
C VAL A 326 -26.50 -2.95 -8.84
N ARG A 327 -26.57 -4.13 -8.23
CA ARG A 327 -26.97 -4.30 -6.82
C ARG A 327 -25.91 -3.78 -5.83
N ALA A 328 -24.64 -3.84 -6.21
CA ALA A 328 -23.52 -3.31 -5.43
C ALA A 328 -23.36 -1.79 -5.56
N LEU A 329 -24.02 -1.16 -6.55
CA LEU A 329 -23.96 0.28 -6.77
C LEU A 329 -24.54 1.03 -5.56
N ARG A 330 -23.88 2.12 -5.17
CA ARG A 330 -24.27 3.01 -4.08
C ARG A 330 -24.31 4.42 -4.62
N VAL A 331 -25.46 5.07 -4.53
CA VAL A 331 -25.69 6.40 -5.11
C VAL A 331 -25.99 7.40 -4.00
N GLY A 332 -25.33 8.55 -4.06
CA GLY A 332 -25.44 9.64 -3.10
C GLY A 332 -24.54 9.49 -1.88
N GLU A 333 -24.14 10.63 -1.32
CA GLU A 333 -23.19 10.74 -0.20
C GLU A 333 -23.50 9.80 0.97
N LYS A 334 -24.76 9.77 1.43
CA LYS A 334 -25.18 8.91 2.54
C LYS A 334 -24.94 7.42 2.24
N SER A 335 -25.26 6.98 1.03
CA SER A 335 -25.09 5.57 0.62
C SER A 335 -23.61 5.22 0.45
N ILE A 336 -22.79 6.16 -0.02
CA ILE A 336 -21.33 5.97 -0.16
C ILE A 336 -20.67 5.86 1.22
N ARG A 337 -21.01 6.74 2.16
CA ARG A 337 -20.48 6.66 3.54
C ARG A 337 -20.87 5.36 4.22
N GLN A 338 -22.13 4.95 4.10
CA GLN A 338 -22.58 3.64 4.62
C GLN A 338 -21.86 2.48 3.91
N CYS A 339 -21.57 2.61 2.61
CA CYS A 339 -20.79 1.62 1.87
C CYS A 339 -19.41 1.42 2.51
N PHE A 340 -18.70 2.51 2.83
CA PHE A 340 -17.38 2.42 3.45
C PHE A 340 -17.46 1.77 4.84
N VAL A 341 -18.47 2.14 5.65
CA VAL A 341 -18.74 1.50 6.95
C VAL A 341 -18.93 -0.01 6.77
N ASP A 342 -19.76 -0.43 5.80
CA ASP A 342 -20.05 -1.83 5.54
C ASP A 342 -18.82 -2.60 5.05
N GLN A 343 -17.98 -2.00 4.20
CA GLN A 343 -16.76 -2.63 3.70
C GLN A 343 -15.73 -2.84 4.81
N LEU A 344 -15.48 -1.81 5.64
CA LEU A 344 -14.55 -1.91 6.76
C LEU A 344 -15.05 -2.87 7.85
N LYS A 345 -16.37 -2.93 8.05
CA LYS A 345 -17.00 -3.92 8.93
C LYS A 345 -16.71 -5.35 8.47
N THR A 346 -16.84 -5.61 7.17
CA THR A 346 -16.52 -6.91 6.57
C THR A 346 -15.06 -7.27 6.82
N LEU A 347 -14.11 -6.38 6.51
CA LEU A 347 -12.68 -6.64 6.75
C LEU A 347 -12.38 -6.94 8.22
N LYS A 348 -12.97 -6.17 9.15
CA LYS A 348 -12.83 -6.39 10.60
C LYS A 348 -13.36 -7.77 11.02
N ASN A 349 -14.55 -8.14 10.55
CA ASN A 349 -15.17 -9.41 10.89
C ASN A 349 -14.37 -10.59 10.32
N GLU A 350 -13.88 -10.50 9.09
CA GLU A 350 -13.01 -11.52 8.48
C GLU A 350 -11.73 -11.73 9.30
N GLY A 351 -11.15 -10.64 9.83
CA GLY A 351 -10.03 -10.73 10.77
C GLY A 351 -10.38 -11.48 12.06
N LEU A 352 -11.52 -11.16 12.67
CA LEU A 352 -11.98 -11.84 13.89
C LEU A 352 -12.28 -13.33 13.65
N GLU A 353 -12.85 -13.66 12.50
CA GLU A 353 -13.24 -15.02 12.12
C GLU A 353 -12.03 -15.89 11.79
N ASN A 354 -11.08 -15.39 11.00
CA ASN A 354 -9.99 -16.21 10.45
C ASN A 354 -8.65 -16.03 11.19
N ILE A 355 -8.31 -14.80 11.57
CA ILE A 355 -7.05 -14.54 12.30
C ILE A 355 -7.26 -14.75 13.81
N GLY A 356 -8.41 -14.35 14.33
CA GLY A 356 -8.83 -14.54 15.72
C GLY A 356 -9.07 -13.23 16.47
N SER A 357 -9.26 -13.33 17.80
CA SER A 357 -9.58 -12.18 18.66
C SER A 357 -8.33 -11.33 18.98
N TYR A 358 -7.79 -10.69 17.95
CA TYR A 358 -6.67 -9.76 18.04
C TYR A 358 -7.12 -8.33 17.69
N PRO A 359 -6.39 -7.30 18.15
CA PRO A 359 -6.60 -5.93 17.69
C PRO A 359 -6.51 -5.84 16.16
N CYS A 360 -7.29 -4.92 15.59
CA CYS A 360 -7.25 -4.59 14.17
C CYS A 360 -6.81 -3.13 14.00
N ILE A 361 -5.87 -2.91 13.09
CA ILE A 361 -5.47 -1.59 12.60
C ILE A 361 -5.57 -1.61 11.07
N LEU A 362 -6.10 -0.57 10.45
CA LEU A 362 -5.95 -0.40 9.02
C LEU A 362 -4.52 0.10 8.77
N GLY A 363 -3.65 -0.79 8.31
CA GLY A 363 -2.22 -0.52 8.08
C GLY A 363 -1.98 0.58 7.05
N GLU A 364 -2.91 0.73 6.10
CA GLU A 364 -2.96 1.89 5.22
C GLU A 364 -4.40 2.23 4.85
N ILE A 365 -4.66 3.53 4.81
CA ILE A 365 -5.86 4.16 4.26
C ILE A 365 -5.51 5.58 3.86
N GLY A 366 -6.09 6.09 2.77
CA GLY A 366 -5.81 7.44 2.33
C GLY A 366 -6.66 7.86 1.15
N ILE A 367 -6.35 9.05 0.63
CA ILE A 367 -6.99 9.63 -0.54
C ILE A 367 -5.95 10.26 -1.46
N PRO A 368 -6.24 10.37 -2.77
CA PRO A 368 -5.49 11.26 -3.63
C PRO A 368 -5.79 12.71 -3.33
N PHE A 369 -4.76 13.56 -3.34
CA PHE A 369 -4.90 15.01 -3.23
C PHE A 369 -4.93 15.68 -4.61
N ASP A 370 -4.41 15.02 -5.65
CA ASP A 370 -4.50 15.42 -7.07
C ASP A 370 -5.86 15.09 -7.70
N MET A 371 -6.95 15.21 -6.95
CA MET A 371 -8.28 14.93 -7.46
C MET A 371 -8.73 15.95 -8.51
N GLU A 372 -9.33 15.48 -9.60
CA GLU A 372 -9.93 16.32 -10.62
C GLU A 372 -11.01 17.22 -10.00
N THR A 373 -10.79 18.52 -10.12
CA THR A 373 -11.80 19.55 -9.89
C THR A 373 -12.55 19.81 -11.20
N GLY A 374 -13.29 18.83 -11.73
CA GLY A 374 -14.04 19.04 -12.97
C GLY A 374 -14.63 17.79 -13.66
N ILE A 375 -15.30 18.05 -14.78
CA ILE A 375 -15.67 17.07 -15.79
C ILE A 375 -14.91 17.45 -17.06
N ASN A 376 -13.87 16.72 -17.43
CA ASN A 376 -13.28 16.82 -18.76
C ASN A 376 -14.13 16.01 -19.75
N ASN A 377 -15.29 16.56 -20.16
CA ASN A 377 -16.09 15.99 -21.25
C ASN A 377 -15.41 16.33 -22.59
N LYS A 378 -14.41 15.55 -22.99
CA LYS A 378 -13.84 15.58 -24.34
C LYS A 378 -14.60 14.70 -25.34
N ASP A 379 -15.79 14.21 -24.99
CA ASP A 379 -16.53 13.26 -25.84
C ASP A 379 -17.78 13.93 -26.47
N GLY A 380 -17.69 14.22 -27.77
CA GLY A 380 -18.71 14.96 -28.54
C GLY A 380 -19.86 14.11 -29.07
N SER A 381 -19.96 12.83 -28.67
CA SER A 381 -20.96 11.91 -29.20
C SER A 381 -22.38 12.17 -28.63
N PHE A 382 -23.41 11.83 -29.40
CA PHE A 382 -24.82 11.95 -28.99
C PHE A 382 -25.13 11.16 -27.70
N PHE A 383 -24.48 10.00 -27.52
CA PHE A 383 -24.56 9.21 -26.29
C PHE A 383 -23.87 9.89 -25.11
N GLY A 384 -22.72 10.54 -25.34
CA GLY A 384 -22.05 11.39 -24.34
C GLY A 384 -22.90 12.58 -23.89
N ARG A 385 -23.68 13.17 -24.80
CA ARG A 385 -24.64 14.25 -24.48
C ARG A 385 -25.87 13.77 -23.70
N PHE A 386 -26.44 12.62 -24.06
CA PHE A 386 -27.56 12.02 -23.31
C PHE A 386 -27.13 11.57 -21.90
N LEU A 387 -25.93 10.98 -21.79
CA LEU A 387 -25.34 10.61 -20.50
C LEU A 387 -24.98 11.85 -19.68
N ALA A 388 -24.49 12.93 -20.29
CA ALA A 388 -24.26 14.20 -19.61
C ALA A 388 -25.56 14.83 -19.08
N LEU A 389 -26.69 14.68 -19.80
CA LEU A 389 -28.01 15.14 -19.35
C LEU A 389 -28.56 14.27 -18.20
N PHE A 390 -28.33 12.94 -18.25
CA PHE A 390 -28.70 12.05 -17.16
C PHE A 390 -27.82 12.25 -15.92
N LEU A 391 -26.51 12.49 -16.12
CA LEU A 391 -25.56 12.81 -15.06
C LEU A 391 -25.72 14.24 -14.52
N SER A 392 -26.29 15.18 -15.30
CA SER A 392 -26.58 16.53 -14.81
C SER A 392 -27.69 16.56 -13.76
N LEU A 393 -28.53 15.53 -13.70
CA LEU A 393 -29.50 15.32 -12.60
C LEU A 393 -28.81 14.90 -11.29
N PHE A 394 -27.53 14.49 -11.35
CA PHE A 394 -26.66 14.16 -10.23
C PHE A 394 -25.53 15.18 -10.06
N GLN A 395 -25.70 16.40 -10.58
CA GLN A 395 -24.73 17.50 -10.44
C GLN A 395 -24.49 17.81 -8.96
N GLN A 396 -23.22 17.84 -8.59
CA GLN A 396 -22.78 18.43 -7.34
C GLN A 396 -22.05 19.73 -7.62
N GLN A 397 -22.32 20.72 -6.77
CA GLN A 397 -21.77 22.07 -6.86
C GLN A 397 -20.24 21.99 -6.69
N GLN A 398 -19.54 22.66 -7.60
CA GLN A 398 -18.08 22.69 -7.69
C GLN A 398 -17.47 23.38 -6.46
N SER A 399 -16.40 22.81 -5.93
CA SER A 399 -15.36 23.56 -5.23
C SER A 399 -14.07 23.45 -6.03
N GLN A 400 -13.67 24.54 -6.68
CA GLN A 400 -12.25 24.85 -6.83
C GLN A 400 -11.79 25.22 -5.42
N GLY A 401 -11.50 24.22 -4.61
CA GLY A 401 -11.19 24.42 -3.21
C GLY A 401 -9.71 24.18 -2.98
N ASN A 402 -9.06 25.16 -2.39
CA ASN A 402 -7.96 24.90 -1.48
C ASN A 402 -8.40 23.77 -0.50
N THR A 403 -7.48 22.91 -0.07
CA THR A 403 -7.85 21.70 0.72
C THR A 403 -8.58 22.02 2.02
N ASP A 404 -8.49 23.29 2.47
CA ASP A 404 -9.15 23.88 3.63
C ASP A 404 -10.65 24.13 3.44
N ASP A 405 -11.20 24.03 2.23
CA ASP A 405 -12.64 24.11 2.00
C ASP A 405 -13.34 22.87 2.58
N PRO A 406 -14.28 23.02 3.54
CA PRO A 406 -15.07 21.92 4.09
C PRO A 406 -15.86 21.12 3.03
N ASN A 407 -16.12 21.70 1.87
CA ASN A 407 -16.83 21.07 0.76
C ASN A 407 -15.89 20.51 -0.32
N SER A 408 -14.56 20.59 -0.15
CA SER A 408 -13.60 20.01 -1.09
C SER A 408 -13.81 18.50 -1.23
N ASN A 409 -13.52 17.97 -2.43
CA ASN A 409 -13.60 16.52 -2.68
C ASN A 409 -12.65 15.74 -1.76
N GLN A 410 -11.47 16.30 -1.48
CA GLN A 410 -10.49 15.75 -0.57
C GLN A 410 -11.04 15.68 0.85
N ASN A 411 -11.61 16.77 1.37
CA ASN A 411 -12.22 16.76 2.71
C ASN A 411 -13.36 15.73 2.81
N ARG A 412 -14.22 15.66 1.80
CA ARG A 412 -15.36 14.71 1.77
C ARG A 412 -14.90 13.25 1.71
N ALA A 413 -13.93 12.95 0.85
CA ALA A 413 -13.38 11.61 0.72
C ALA A 413 -12.67 11.18 2.02
N MET A 414 -11.83 12.05 2.58
CA MET A 414 -11.15 11.79 3.84
C MET A 414 -12.13 11.60 4.99
N ASP A 415 -13.15 12.47 5.09
CA ASP A 415 -14.14 12.40 6.14
C ASP A 415 -15.00 11.13 6.04
N ALA A 416 -15.37 10.71 4.83
CA ALA A 416 -16.08 9.45 4.61
C ALA A 416 -15.24 8.24 5.06
N SER A 417 -13.95 8.22 4.73
CA SER A 417 -13.00 7.18 5.13
C SER A 417 -12.82 7.08 6.64
N ILE A 418 -12.54 8.20 7.32
CA ILE A 418 -12.31 8.20 8.78
C ILE A 418 -13.61 7.97 9.53
N ASN A 419 -14.74 8.47 9.04
CA ASN A 419 -16.04 8.14 9.63
C ASN A 419 -16.33 6.63 9.59
N ALA A 420 -15.96 5.95 8.50
CA ALA A 420 -16.10 4.50 8.41
C ALA A 420 -15.22 3.75 9.42
N LEU A 421 -14.01 4.26 9.70
CA LEU A 421 -13.13 3.73 10.75
C LEU A 421 -13.76 3.91 12.14
N GLU A 422 -14.25 5.11 12.46
CA GLU A 422 -14.89 5.46 13.73
C GLU A 422 -16.13 4.59 14.01
N GLN A 423 -17.01 4.42 13.02
CA GLN A 423 -18.21 3.57 13.14
C GLN A 423 -17.87 2.10 13.39
N ASN A 424 -16.66 1.67 13.02
CA ASN A 424 -16.16 0.32 13.27
C ASN A 424 -15.18 0.23 14.45
N LEU A 425 -14.87 1.36 15.11
CA LEU A 425 -13.85 1.49 16.17
C LEU A 425 -12.51 0.89 15.75
N LEU A 426 -12.07 1.21 14.54
CA LEU A 426 -10.80 0.74 13.97
C LEU A 426 -9.71 1.79 14.14
N ASN A 427 -8.54 1.33 14.58
CA ASN A 427 -7.31 2.12 14.50
C ASN A 427 -6.85 2.18 13.04
N TYR A 428 -6.00 3.15 12.69
CA TYR A 428 -5.49 3.27 11.34
C TYR A 428 -4.15 4.02 11.29
N THR A 429 -3.46 3.85 10.18
CA THR A 429 -2.31 4.64 9.75
C THR A 429 -2.66 5.31 8.42
N LEU A 430 -2.62 6.65 8.41
CA LEU A 430 -2.96 7.43 7.22
C LEU A 430 -1.81 7.41 6.22
N TRP A 431 -2.09 6.98 5.00
CA TRP A 431 -1.19 7.07 3.87
C TRP A 431 -1.39 8.42 3.16
N THR A 432 -0.40 9.33 3.16
CA THR A 432 0.96 9.20 3.75
C THR A 432 1.54 10.55 4.13
N TYR A 433 2.74 10.60 4.72
CA TYR A 433 3.51 11.82 4.92
C TYR A 433 4.80 11.74 4.10
N VAL A 434 4.86 12.49 3.00
CA VAL A 434 6.01 12.58 2.10
C VAL A 434 6.50 14.03 2.10
N PRO A 435 7.59 14.35 2.82
CA PRO A 435 8.03 15.74 3.03
C PRO A 435 8.53 16.40 1.75
N ASP A 436 8.97 15.61 0.76
CA ASP A 436 9.45 16.07 -0.54
C ASP A 436 8.38 16.05 -1.65
N ASN A 437 7.11 15.80 -1.31
CA ASN A 437 5.98 15.80 -2.23
C ASN A 437 5.91 17.10 -3.05
N ASP A 438 5.66 17.00 -4.36
CA ASP A 438 5.45 18.17 -5.22
C ASP A 438 4.25 18.03 -6.17
N LEU A 439 3.81 19.16 -6.71
CA LEU A 439 2.62 19.23 -7.57
C LEU A 439 2.79 18.55 -8.94
N LYS A 440 4.04 18.33 -9.38
CA LYS A 440 4.34 17.77 -10.69
C LYS A 440 4.52 16.25 -10.63
N TRP A 441 5.26 15.77 -9.63
CA TRP A 441 5.71 14.39 -9.51
C TRP A 441 5.12 13.67 -8.29
N GLY A 442 4.31 14.34 -7.48
CA GLY A 442 3.73 13.75 -6.26
C GLY A 442 4.83 13.27 -5.32
N ASP A 443 4.81 11.97 -5.02
CA ASP A 443 5.75 11.23 -4.19
C ASP A 443 7.18 11.10 -4.75
N GLN A 444 7.53 11.78 -5.84
CA GLN A 444 8.83 11.70 -6.53
C GLN A 444 9.19 10.30 -7.04
N TRP A 445 8.21 9.39 -7.09
CA TRP A 445 8.47 7.99 -7.37
C TRP A 445 7.58 7.42 -8.45
N ASN A 446 6.27 7.31 -8.21
CA ASN A 446 5.30 6.78 -9.17
C ASN A 446 4.32 7.84 -9.68
N GLY A 447 4.56 9.11 -9.36
CA GLY A 447 3.68 10.21 -9.74
C GLY A 447 2.42 10.29 -8.87
N GLU A 448 2.44 9.66 -7.70
CA GLU A 448 1.26 9.58 -6.83
C GLU A 448 1.23 10.74 -5.85
N ASP A 449 0.12 11.45 -5.80
CA ASP A 449 -0.07 12.55 -4.85
C ASP A 449 -1.02 12.13 -3.72
N LEU A 450 -0.50 11.34 -2.77
CA LEU A 450 -1.24 10.82 -1.60
C LEU A 450 -0.80 11.48 -0.28
N SER A 451 0.21 12.35 -0.31
CA SER A 451 0.80 12.93 0.91
C SER A 451 -0.17 13.88 1.62
N ILE A 452 -0.30 13.83 2.94
CA ILE A 452 -0.98 14.90 3.69
C ILE A 452 -0.18 16.21 3.66
N TRP A 453 1.09 16.16 3.23
CA TRP A 453 2.02 17.27 3.25
C TRP A 453 2.31 17.79 1.84
N GLN A 454 2.28 19.11 1.67
CA GLN A 454 2.71 19.81 0.48
C GLN A 454 3.38 21.13 0.86
N VAL A 455 4.55 21.40 0.28
CA VAL A 455 5.24 22.69 0.42
C VAL A 455 4.73 23.67 -0.64
N ASN A 456 4.62 24.97 -0.30
CA ASN A 456 4.21 26.02 -1.24
C ASN A 456 5.22 26.16 -2.41
N GLY A 457 4.71 26.14 -3.64
CA GLY A 457 5.50 25.96 -4.87
C GLY A 457 6.30 27.17 -5.36
N LEU A 458 6.61 28.17 -4.52
CA LEU A 458 7.29 29.38 -5.00
C LEU A 458 8.82 29.31 -5.03
N GLU A 459 9.49 28.47 -4.25
CA GLU A 459 10.96 28.36 -4.32
C GLU A 459 11.45 26.97 -3.86
N ARG A 460 11.57 26.04 -4.82
CA ARG A 460 12.69 25.09 -4.75
C ARG A 460 13.76 25.63 -5.71
N PRO A 461 14.96 26.03 -5.25
CA PRO A 461 16.09 26.15 -6.15
C PRO A 461 16.23 24.79 -6.81
N SER A 462 16.28 24.77 -8.14
CA SER A 462 16.55 23.56 -8.87
C SER A 462 17.89 23.00 -8.37
N ASN A 463 17.84 21.93 -7.59
CA ASN A 463 18.98 21.02 -7.48
C ASN A 463 19.09 20.33 -8.84
N HIS A 464 19.57 21.08 -9.84
CA HIS A 464 20.19 20.51 -11.01
C HIS A 464 21.43 19.78 -10.50
N PHE A 465 21.25 18.54 -10.05
CA PHE A 465 22.25 17.53 -10.32
C PHE A 465 22.37 17.50 -11.85
N LYS A 466 23.29 18.28 -12.40
CA LYS A 466 23.80 18.04 -13.74
C LYS A 466 24.52 16.70 -13.60
N PRO A 467 24.02 15.59 -14.17
CA PRO A 467 24.85 14.42 -14.31
C PRO A 467 25.97 14.90 -15.23
N SER A 468 27.22 14.94 -14.77
CA SER A 468 28.33 15.13 -15.69
C SER A 468 28.26 13.96 -16.67
N LEU A 469 27.86 14.22 -17.91
CA LEU A 469 27.75 13.22 -18.98
C LEU A 469 29.11 12.59 -19.34
N SER A 470 30.19 12.95 -18.63
CA SER A 470 31.57 12.52 -18.86
C SER A 470 32.02 11.33 -18.00
N SER A 471 31.17 10.73 -17.17
CA SER A 471 31.53 9.54 -16.36
C SER A 471 30.71 8.28 -16.68
N VAL A 472 29.77 8.35 -17.62
CA VAL A 472 29.09 7.15 -18.18
C VAL A 472 29.94 6.60 -19.33
N THR A 473 31.17 6.22 -19.03
CA THR A 473 32.03 5.43 -19.93
C THR A 473 33.20 4.87 -19.13
N THR A 474 32.88 3.93 -18.24
CA THR A 474 33.65 2.72 -17.88
C THR A 474 33.10 2.22 -16.56
N ALA A 475 32.58 1.00 -16.56
CA ALA A 475 32.23 0.28 -15.35
C ALA A 475 33.51 0.06 -14.53
N SER A 476 33.75 0.91 -13.54
CA SER A 476 34.70 0.64 -12.45
C SER A 476 33.89 0.68 -11.16
N THR A 477 33.45 -0.48 -10.74
CA THR A 477 32.86 -0.69 -9.42
C THR A 477 33.94 -0.39 -8.38
N ILE A 478 33.62 0.43 -7.36
CA ILE A 478 34.51 0.69 -6.24
C ILE A 478 34.91 -0.65 -5.61
N ILE A 479 36.20 -0.95 -5.69
CA ILE A 479 36.86 -2.12 -5.13
C ILE A 479 37.03 -1.90 -3.62
N ALA A 480 36.50 -2.81 -2.81
CA ALA A 480 37.05 -3.06 -1.47
C ALA A 480 37.94 -4.30 -1.59
N GLU A 481 39.21 -4.08 -1.92
CA GLU A 481 40.23 -5.13 -1.89
C GLU A 481 40.56 -5.41 -0.42
N SER A 482 40.37 -6.65 0.00
CA SER A 482 40.78 -7.13 1.32
C SER A 482 42.32 -7.15 1.41
N GLN A 483 42.89 -6.15 2.06
CA GLN A 483 44.20 -6.28 2.69
C GLN A 483 44.04 -6.17 4.20
N ASP A 484 44.55 -7.20 4.90
CA ASP A 484 44.68 -7.27 6.35
C ASP A 484 45.36 -6.02 6.92
N LYS A 485 44.57 -5.04 7.37
CA LYS A 485 44.96 -4.08 8.40
C LYS A 485 43.77 -3.75 9.29
N LYS A 486 43.99 -3.91 10.59
CA LYS A 486 43.17 -3.32 11.65
C LYS A 486 43.13 -1.80 11.45
N GLU A 487 42.11 -1.30 10.76
CA GLU A 487 41.77 0.12 10.76
C GLU A 487 40.30 0.27 11.16
N THR A 488 40.09 1.28 11.99
CA THR A 488 38.90 1.57 12.77
C THR A 488 37.68 1.95 11.92
N VAL A 489 36.51 1.84 12.54
CA VAL A 489 35.14 2.04 12.01
C VAL A 489 34.85 3.50 11.55
N ASP A 490 35.86 4.25 11.11
CA ASP A 490 35.76 5.70 10.86
C ASP A 490 35.68 6.12 9.38
N THR A 491 35.59 5.19 8.43
CA THR A 491 35.63 5.51 6.99
C THR A 491 34.29 5.48 6.24
N TYR A 492 33.20 5.04 6.88
CA TYR A 492 31.84 5.13 6.30
C TYR A 492 31.07 6.41 6.69
N THR A 493 31.69 7.32 7.44
CA THR A 493 31.07 8.56 7.94
C THR A 493 31.42 9.81 7.12
N LYS A 494 32.04 9.68 5.94
CA LYS A 494 32.47 10.84 5.12
C LYS A 494 31.55 11.24 3.95
N ASP A 495 30.40 10.59 3.79
CA ASP A 495 29.34 11.07 2.88
C ASP A 495 28.19 11.68 3.71
N THR A 496 28.52 12.63 4.57
CA THR A 496 27.55 13.41 5.37
C THR A 496 26.80 14.46 4.54
N ASP A 497 27.24 14.75 3.31
CA ASP A 497 26.61 15.77 2.47
C ASP A 497 25.22 15.36 1.95
N SER A 498 24.94 14.05 1.83
CA SER A 498 23.58 13.57 1.48
C SER A 498 22.62 13.68 2.67
N PHE A 499 23.08 13.34 3.87
CA PHE A 499 22.33 13.50 5.12
C PHE A 499 22.07 14.98 5.47
N HIS A 500 23.00 15.88 5.15
CA HIS A 500 22.79 17.32 5.34
C HIS A 500 21.67 17.90 4.45
N SER A 501 21.36 17.26 3.31
CA SER A 501 20.27 17.72 2.43
C SER A 501 18.86 17.41 3.00
N GLU A 502 18.69 16.28 3.70
CA GLU A 502 17.45 15.93 4.41
C GLU A 502 17.25 16.81 5.67
N TYR A 503 18.32 17.08 6.43
CA TYR A 503 18.26 18.05 7.52
C TYR A 503 17.98 19.47 7.02
N GLY A 504 18.43 19.82 5.81
CA GLY A 504 18.11 21.10 5.16
C GLY A 504 16.63 21.29 4.79
N LEU A 505 15.85 20.20 4.68
CA LEU A 505 14.39 20.23 4.55
C LEU A 505 13.71 20.41 5.91
N LEU A 506 14.25 19.80 6.97
CA LEU A 506 13.74 19.93 8.34
C LEU A 506 14.12 21.27 9.01
N SER A 507 15.17 21.95 8.53
CA SER A 507 15.66 23.22 9.07
C SER A 507 15.04 24.46 8.42
N ARG A 508 14.05 24.31 7.54
CA ARG A 508 13.36 25.40 6.87
C ARG A 508 11.93 25.49 7.39
N ASP A 509 11.44 26.71 7.64
CA ASP A 509 10.05 26.99 8.01
C ASP A 509 9.12 26.76 6.81
N PHE A 510 9.04 25.52 6.33
CA PHE A 510 8.07 25.13 5.32
C PHE A 510 6.73 24.92 5.98
N GLN A 511 5.78 25.79 5.66
CA GLN A 511 4.39 25.62 6.06
C GLN A 511 3.70 24.62 5.12
N ASN A 512 2.99 23.65 5.70
CA ASN A 512 2.10 22.79 4.94
C ASN A 512 1.00 23.64 4.30
N VAL A 513 0.84 23.55 2.98
CA VAL A 513 -0.30 24.20 2.31
C VAL A 513 -1.54 23.32 2.29
N ARG A 514 -1.41 22.04 2.69
CA ARG A 514 -2.55 21.13 2.86
C ARG A 514 -3.12 21.26 4.25
N ASP A 515 -4.42 21.46 4.31
CA ASP A 515 -5.15 21.60 5.54
C ASP A 515 -6.54 21.01 5.33
N ILE A 516 -6.81 19.82 5.85
CA ILE A 516 -8.07 19.11 5.62
C ILE A 516 -8.96 19.30 6.85
N PRO A 517 -10.09 20.04 6.76
CA PRO A 517 -10.91 20.40 7.91
C PRO A 517 -11.32 19.22 8.78
N CYS A 518 -11.65 18.08 8.16
CA CYS A 518 -12.11 16.91 8.87
C CYS A 518 -10.98 16.21 9.66
N LEU A 519 -9.70 16.48 9.41
CA LEU A 519 -8.59 15.89 10.19
C LEU A 519 -8.42 16.56 11.56
N HIS A 520 -8.95 17.77 11.73
CA HIS A 520 -9.03 18.46 13.02
C HIS A 520 -10.18 17.91 13.86
N ARG A 521 -10.18 16.60 14.09
CA ARG A 521 -11.18 15.85 14.86
C ARG A 521 -10.64 15.38 16.21
N PRO A 522 -11.45 15.43 17.28
CA PRO A 522 -11.07 14.84 18.55
C PRO A 522 -10.92 13.32 18.46
N HIS A 523 -10.05 12.74 19.28
CA HIS A 523 -9.92 11.29 19.39
C HIS A 523 -9.46 10.88 20.80
N PRO A 524 -9.95 9.75 21.34
CA PRO A 524 -9.44 9.19 22.59
C PRO A 524 -8.00 8.71 22.39
N ARG A 525 -7.05 9.26 23.14
CA ARG A 525 -5.65 8.79 23.18
C ARG A 525 -5.52 7.55 24.04
N VAL A 526 -6.23 7.54 25.17
CA VAL A 526 -6.28 6.45 26.15
C VAL A 526 -7.69 6.37 26.72
N THR A 527 -8.22 5.16 26.89
CA THR A 527 -9.56 4.92 27.43
C THR A 527 -9.47 4.04 28.67
N ALA A 528 -10.08 4.48 29.77
CA ALA A 528 -10.24 3.73 31.01
C ALA A 528 -11.35 2.67 30.91
N GLY A 529 -11.29 1.83 29.88
CA GLY A 529 -12.35 0.88 29.53
C GLY A 529 -12.36 0.51 28.05
N THR A 530 -13.49 -0.04 27.60
CA THR A 530 -13.65 -0.51 26.22
C THR A 530 -14.50 0.47 25.42
N PRO A 531 -13.96 1.12 24.37
CA PRO A 531 -14.74 2.01 23.50
C PRO A 531 -15.99 1.31 22.93
N THR A 532 -17.12 2.03 22.89
CA THR A 532 -18.40 1.53 22.36
C THR A 532 -18.96 2.38 21.23
N GLY A 533 -18.56 3.65 21.13
CA GLY A 533 -18.99 4.51 20.03
C GLY A 533 -18.12 5.76 19.85
N ILE A 534 -17.86 6.11 18.59
CA ILE A 534 -17.32 7.41 18.19
C ILE A 534 -18.21 7.98 17.09
N ARG A 535 -18.55 9.26 17.20
CA ARG A 535 -19.25 9.99 16.15
C ARG A 535 -18.68 11.39 16.02
N PHE A 536 -18.15 11.70 14.85
CA PHE A 536 -17.71 13.03 14.49
C PHE A 536 -18.59 13.64 13.40
N ILE A 537 -18.82 14.95 13.48
CA ILE A 537 -19.41 15.78 12.44
C ILE A 537 -18.40 16.88 12.13
N SER A 538 -17.85 16.84 10.91
CA SER A 538 -16.95 17.89 10.40
C SER A 538 -17.69 19.23 10.31
N PRO A 539 -17.05 20.37 10.65
CA PRO A 539 -17.68 21.66 10.52
C PRO A 539 -17.94 22.02 9.06
N THR A 540 -18.96 22.85 8.85
CA THR A 540 -19.26 23.50 7.56
C THR A 540 -19.54 24.99 7.83
N GLU A 541 -19.80 25.78 6.79
CA GLU A 541 -20.27 27.17 6.96
C GLU A 541 -21.59 27.27 7.74
N LYS A 542 -22.41 26.20 7.75
CA LYS A 542 -23.77 26.20 8.31
C LYS A 542 -23.91 25.39 9.60
N ALA A 543 -22.90 24.60 9.95
CA ALA A 543 -22.95 23.69 11.09
C ALA A 543 -21.61 23.66 11.81
N SER A 544 -21.66 23.75 13.13
CA SER A 544 -20.51 23.57 14.01
C SER A 544 -20.00 22.13 14.00
N ALA A 545 -18.71 21.98 14.30
CA ALA A 545 -18.13 20.67 14.58
C ALA A 545 -18.78 20.04 15.83
N SER A 546 -18.98 18.72 15.80
CA SER A 546 -19.50 17.96 16.95
C SER A 546 -18.75 16.65 17.08
N PHE A 547 -18.46 16.25 18.30
CA PHE A 547 -17.83 14.97 18.61
C PHE A 547 -18.57 14.30 19.77
N GLU A 548 -18.90 13.02 19.62
CA GLU A 548 -19.49 12.18 20.66
C GLU A 548 -18.62 10.94 20.85
N TYR A 549 -18.38 10.59 22.11
CA TYR A 549 -17.61 9.42 22.50
C TYR A 549 -18.28 8.66 23.63
N SER A 550 -18.33 7.33 23.52
CA SER A 550 -18.82 6.46 24.58
C SER A 550 -17.93 5.23 24.75
N PHE A 551 -17.90 4.71 25.98
CA PHE A 551 -17.16 3.50 26.33
C PHE A 551 -17.83 2.79 27.51
N ARG A 552 -17.51 1.51 27.69
CA ARG A 552 -17.82 0.75 28.91
C ARG A 552 -16.65 0.91 29.90
N PRO A 553 -16.85 1.46 31.10
CA PRO A 553 -15.77 1.68 32.06
C PRO A 553 -15.12 0.37 32.53
N ASN A 554 -13.82 0.42 32.78
CA ASN A 554 -13.12 -0.60 33.55
C ASN A 554 -12.99 -0.11 35.00
N VAL A 555 -13.71 -0.73 35.92
CA VAL A 555 -13.76 -0.34 37.34
C VAL A 555 -12.44 -0.53 38.08
N ASP A 556 -11.56 -1.37 37.55
CA ASP A 556 -10.22 -1.61 38.10
C ASP A 556 -9.19 -0.58 37.63
N CYS A 557 -9.59 0.35 36.75
CA CYS A 557 -8.71 1.38 36.19
C CYS A 557 -8.86 2.69 36.98
N ASP A 558 -7.76 3.17 37.56
CA ASP A 558 -7.69 4.42 38.32
C ASP A 558 -7.21 5.62 37.48
N THR A 559 -6.76 5.37 36.25
CA THR A 559 -6.35 6.41 35.31
C THR A 559 -7.55 6.97 34.53
N PRO A 560 -7.60 8.29 34.26
CA PRO A 560 -8.67 8.88 33.48
C PRO A 560 -8.61 8.47 32.00
N THR A 561 -9.76 8.56 31.33
CA THR A 561 -9.80 8.61 29.86
C THR A 561 -9.25 9.95 29.39
N GLU A 562 -8.40 9.95 28.37
CA GLU A 562 -7.82 11.16 27.79
C GLU A 562 -8.24 11.33 26.33
N VAL A 563 -8.78 12.50 25.99
CA VAL A 563 -9.23 12.84 24.64
C VAL A 563 -8.39 14.01 24.13
N HIS A 564 -7.71 13.80 23.00
CA HIS A 564 -7.07 14.87 22.25
C HIS A 564 -8.13 15.69 21.53
N VAL A 565 -8.07 17.02 21.64
CA VAL A 565 -9.06 17.94 21.07
C VAL A 565 -8.35 19.05 20.28
N PRO A 566 -8.43 19.04 18.93
CA PRO A 566 -7.82 20.07 18.09
C PRO A 566 -8.48 21.44 18.26
N ILE A 567 -7.69 22.47 18.55
CA ILE A 567 -8.16 23.85 18.81
C ILE A 567 -8.90 24.42 17.60
N LYS A 568 -8.49 24.07 16.39
CA LYS A 568 -9.04 24.64 15.16
C LYS A 568 -10.56 24.50 15.04
N ASN A 569 -11.08 23.31 15.33
CA ASN A 569 -12.52 23.04 15.28
C ASN A 569 -13.17 23.09 16.67
N PHE A 570 -12.38 22.94 17.73
CA PHE A 570 -12.82 22.91 19.12
C PHE A 570 -11.89 23.79 19.97
N PRO A 571 -12.07 25.13 19.97
CA PRO A 571 -11.26 26.03 20.78
C PRO A 571 -11.36 25.70 22.28
N LEU A 572 -10.51 26.33 23.09
CA LEU A 572 -10.56 26.12 24.54
C LEU A 572 -11.97 26.42 25.10
N PRO A 573 -12.42 25.75 26.18
CA PRO A 573 -13.65 26.14 26.86
C PRO A 573 -13.56 27.59 27.40
N PRO A 574 -14.66 28.37 27.41
CA PRO A 574 -16.05 27.94 27.19
C PRO A 574 -16.52 27.89 25.73
N GLU A 575 -15.68 28.24 24.75
CA GLU A 575 -16.04 28.25 23.33
C GLU A 575 -16.41 26.84 22.83
N THR A 576 -15.65 25.82 23.23
CA THR A 576 -16.12 24.42 23.13
C THR A 576 -17.00 24.09 24.32
N LYS A 577 -18.25 23.68 24.05
CA LYS A 577 -19.12 23.14 25.10
C LYS A 577 -18.77 21.68 25.34
N VAL A 578 -18.52 21.35 26.60
CA VAL A 578 -18.18 20.01 27.05
C VAL A 578 -19.31 19.48 27.93
N ASP A 579 -19.94 18.40 27.50
CA ASP A 579 -21.00 17.73 28.23
C ASP A 579 -20.60 16.28 28.49
N VAL A 580 -20.65 15.84 29.75
CA VAL A 580 -20.37 14.46 30.16
C VAL A 580 -21.58 13.91 30.90
N SER A 581 -22.05 12.73 30.52
CA SER A 581 -23.21 12.13 31.18
C SER A 581 -22.90 11.62 32.59
N HIS A 582 -21.64 11.26 32.85
CA HIS A 582 -21.15 10.73 34.12
C HIS A 582 -19.72 11.17 34.40
N GLY A 583 -19.37 11.21 35.69
CA GLY A 583 -18.05 11.59 36.14
C GLY A 583 -17.74 13.07 35.96
N ASN A 584 -16.46 13.41 36.08
CA ASN A 584 -15.97 14.78 36.01
C ASN A 584 -14.85 14.89 34.98
N TRP A 585 -14.78 16.02 34.30
CA TRP A 585 -13.70 16.30 33.36
C TRP A 585 -12.88 17.52 33.81
N LYS A 586 -11.63 17.55 33.36
CA LYS A 586 -10.75 18.71 33.49
C LYS A 586 -9.90 18.87 32.24
N LEU A 587 -9.46 20.10 31.99
CA LEU A 587 -8.42 20.37 31.01
C LEU A 587 -7.07 19.93 31.60
N ALA A 588 -6.39 18.99 30.94
CA ALA A 588 -5.15 18.39 31.42
C ALA A 588 -3.90 19.02 30.80
N GLU A 589 -3.97 19.34 29.51
CA GLU A 589 -2.86 19.89 28.72
C GLU A 589 -3.40 20.88 27.69
N THR A 590 -2.62 21.92 27.37
CA THR A 590 -2.87 22.81 26.24
C THR A 590 -1.56 23.12 25.53
N ASN A 591 -1.60 23.21 24.21
CA ASN A 591 -0.57 23.89 23.44
C ASN A 591 -1.22 24.79 22.38
N GLY A 592 -0.45 25.27 21.39
CA GLY A 592 -0.97 26.16 20.35
C GLY A 592 -1.95 25.52 19.36
N GLU A 593 -2.02 24.18 19.29
CA GLU A 593 -2.76 23.45 18.25
C GLU A 593 -3.85 22.54 18.81
N TYR A 594 -3.71 22.04 20.04
CA TYR A 594 -4.67 21.16 20.70
C TYR A 594 -4.73 21.38 22.21
N TRP A 595 -5.77 20.81 22.83
CA TRP A 595 -5.86 20.61 24.27
C TRP A 595 -6.28 19.16 24.57
N VAL A 596 -6.00 18.71 25.79
CA VAL A 596 -6.35 17.35 26.24
C VAL A 596 -7.42 17.45 27.32
N LEU A 597 -8.53 16.77 27.08
CA LEU A 597 -9.59 16.56 28.06
C LEU A 597 -9.29 15.28 28.85
N SER A 598 -9.17 15.40 30.16
CA SER A 598 -9.06 14.27 31.10
C SER A 598 -10.42 14.04 31.74
N TRP A 599 -10.97 12.84 31.55
CA TRP A 599 -12.31 12.44 31.98
C TRP A 599 -12.21 11.31 32.99
N CYS A 600 -12.49 11.62 34.26
CA CYS A 600 -12.59 10.64 35.33
C CYS A 600 -14.04 10.18 35.46
N ILE A 601 -14.25 8.87 35.46
CA ILE A 601 -15.55 8.29 35.78
C ILE A 601 -15.53 7.91 37.26
N ASP A 602 -16.45 8.49 38.05
CA ASP A 602 -16.63 8.08 39.44
C ASP A 602 -17.11 6.62 39.48
N GLN A 603 -16.85 5.87 40.56
CA GLN A 603 -17.26 4.45 40.67
C GLN A 603 -18.74 4.27 40.28
N VAL A 604 -18.96 3.73 39.09
CA VAL A 604 -20.27 3.45 38.50
C VAL A 604 -20.45 1.95 38.37
N ALA A 605 -21.71 1.50 38.38
CA ALA A 605 -22.04 0.12 38.09
C ALA A 605 -21.59 -0.26 36.66
N GLU A 606 -21.20 -1.53 36.45
CA GLU A 606 -20.64 -2.05 35.19
C GLU A 606 -21.57 -1.89 33.97
N ASP A 607 -22.86 -1.61 34.18
CA ASP A 607 -23.91 -1.49 33.17
C ASP A 607 -24.11 -0.08 32.62
N ILE A 608 -23.41 0.93 33.16
CA ILE A 608 -23.49 2.31 32.67
C ILE A 608 -22.53 2.52 31.49
N GLU A 609 -23.01 3.22 30.46
CA GLU A 609 -22.21 3.66 29.31
C GLU A 609 -22.04 5.19 29.36
N PRO A 610 -20.95 5.71 29.95
CA PRO A 610 -20.66 7.14 29.94
C PRO A 610 -20.55 7.69 28.52
N ARG A 611 -21.00 8.94 28.35
CA ARG A 611 -20.96 9.66 27.07
C ARG A 611 -20.34 11.04 27.26
N LEU A 612 -19.42 11.38 26.37
CA LEU A 612 -18.85 12.72 26.22
C LEU A 612 -19.40 13.31 24.92
N LYS A 613 -19.82 14.57 24.98
CA LYS A 613 -20.18 15.38 23.82
C LYS A 613 -19.38 16.68 23.83
N LEU A 614 -18.73 16.98 22.72
CA LEU A 614 -18.05 18.24 22.43
C LEU A 614 -18.80 18.96 21.31
N GLU A 615 -19.19 20.21 21.55
CA GLU A 615 -19.73 21.10 20.51
C GLU A 615 -18.73 22.23 20.27
N GLY A 616 -18.14 22.25 19.07
CA GLY A 616 -17.12 23.21 18.66
C GLY A 616 -17.69 24.36 17.83
N VAL A 617 -16.87 24.87 16.91
CA VAL A 617 -17.22 26.02 16.05
C VAL A 617 -17.52 25.59 14.61
N SER A 618 -18.22 26.45 13.86
CA SER A 618 -18.41 26.29 12.42
C SER A 618 -17.14 26.69 11.66
N ALA A 619 -17.01 26.25 10.41
CA ALA A 619 -15.93 26.73 9.55
C ALA A 619 -16.16 28.23 9.27
N GLN A 620 -15.25 29.08 9.72
CA GLN A 620 -15.29 30.51 9.44
C GLN A 620 -14.84 30.77 8.00
N LYS A 621 -15.44 31.76 7.33
CA LYS A 621 -15.06 32.19 5.97
C LYS A 621 -13.76 32.97 5.95
#